data_AF-A0A5Q2NMZ1-F1
#
_entry.id   AF-A0A5Q2NMZ1-F1
#
_cell.length_a   1.000
_cell.length_b   1.000
_cell.length_c   1.000
_cell.angle_alpha   90.00
_cell.angle_beta   90.00
_cell.angle_gamma   90.00
#
_symmetry.space_group_name_H-M   'P 1'
#
loop_
_entity.id
_entity.type
_entity.pdbx_description
1 polymer ?
#
loop_
_entity_poly.entity_id
_entity_poly.type
_entity_poly.pdbx_seq_one_letter_code
_entity_poly.pdbx_strand_id
1 'polypeptide(L)'
;MRQSEILALRWKDLDIENGVLYVRQTLSHDSKQIYQDTKTKSSMRTITLIDRTLEDLKEQKMKYEKKLRSAGAFFQDNDLIICTRLAPY
;
A
#
# COMPACT_ATOMS: atom_id res chain seq x y z
N MET A 1 9.13 -3.66 -9.26
CA MET A 1 8.51 -4.32 -8.09
C MET A 1 7.67 -5.47 -8.58
N ARG A 2 7.50 -6.51 -7.76
CA ARG A 2 6.57 -7.61 -8.05
C ARG A 2 5.14 -7.14 -7.78
N GLN A 3 4.18 -7.72 -8.49
CA GLN A 3 2.76 -7.38 -8.33
C GLN A 3 2.27 -7.59 -6.89
N SER A 4 2.72 -8.67 -6.22
CA SER A 4 2.39 -8.95 -4.83
C SER A 4 2.87 -7.87 -3.85
N GLU A 5 4.03 -7.26 -4.11
CA GLU A 5 4.55 -6.13 -3.33
C GLU A 5 3.70 -4.88 -3.53
N ILE A 6 3.36 -4.59 -4.80
CA ILE A 6 2.57 -3.42 -5.20
C ILE A 6 1.17 -3.46 -4.54
N LEU A 7 0.51 -4.62 -4.57
CA LEU A 7 -0.83 -4.81 -4.00
C LEU A 7 -0.86 -4.77 -2.46
N ALA A 8 0.29 -4.96 -1.82
CA ALA A 8 0.42 -4.92 -0.36
C ALA A 8 1.00 -3.59 0.14
N LEU A 9 1.19 -2.57 -0.69
CA LEU A 9 1.70 -1.28 -0.25
C LEU A 9 0.74 -0.58 0.71
N ARG A 10 1.29 0.08 1.73
CA ARG A 10 0.53 0.86 2.72
C ARG A 10 0.91 2.32 2.77
N TRP A 11 -0.04 3.18 3.16
CA TRP A 11 0.23 4.61 3.30
C TRP A 11 1.27 4.88 4.39
N LYS A 12 1.27 4.14 5.51
CA LYS A 12 2.30 4.32 6.56
C LYS A 12 3.72 3.97 6.13
N ASP A 13 3.87 3.23 5.03
CA ASP A 13 5.17 2.85 4.48
C ASP A 13 5.62 3.79 3.34
N LEU A 14 4.88 4.88 3.09
CA LEU A 14 5.21 5.92 2.12
C LEU A 14 5.63 7.21 2.84
N ASP A 15 6.88 7.60 2.65
CA ASP A 15 7.42 8.90 3.05
C ASP A 15 7.29 9.87 1.87
N ILE A 16 6.22 10.66 1.89
CA ILE A 16 5.91 11.63 0.83
C ILE A 16 6.90 12.80 0.84
N GLU A 17 7.44 13.17 2.00
CA GLU A 17 8.34 14.32 2.14
C GLU A 17 9.70 14.04 1.50
N ASN A 18 10.24 12.84 1.76
CA ASN A 18 11.51 12.41 1.19
C ASN A 18 11.36 11.70 -0.15
N GLY A 19 10.12 11.43 -0.60
CA GLY A 19 9.84 10.73 -1.83
C GLY A 19 10.27 9.26 -1.79
N VAL A 20 10.09 8.59 -0.65
CA VAL A 20 10.61 7.25 -0.41
C VAL A 20 9.49 6.28 -0.06
N LEU A 21 9.46 5.13 -0.73
CA LEU A 21 8.55 4.03 -0.45
C LEU A 21 9.30 2.84 0.14
N TYR A 22 8.82 2.34 1.28
CA TYR A 22 9.35 1.17 1.95
C TYR A 22 8.50 -0.07 1.62
N VAL A 23 9.09 -1.02 0.90
CA VAL A 23 8.44 -2.31 0.62
C VAL A 23 8.70 -3.24 1.81
N ARG A 24 7.67 -3.48 2.62
CA ARG A 24 7.76 -4.26 3.88
C ARG A 24 6.87 -5.49 3.96
N GLN A 25 5.99 -5.67 2.98
CA GLN A 25 5.05 -6.79 2.95
C GLN A 25 4.67 -7.14 1.53
N THR A 26 4.20 -8.37 1.36
CA THR A 26 3.77 -8.92 0.08
C THR A 26 2.43 -9.61 0.22
N LEU A 27 1.60 -9.52 -0.81
CA LEU A 27 0.37 -10.27 -0.90
C LEU A 27 0.69 -11.71 -1.34
N SER A 28 0.08 -12.68 -0.68
CA SER A 28 0.15 -14.09 -1.05
C SER A 28 -0.37 -14.32 -2.48
N HIS A 29 0.10 -15.37 -3.14
CA HIS A 29 -0.34 -15.68 -4.51
C HIS A 29 -1.85 -15.97 -4.59
N ASP A 30 -2.43 -16.55 -3.54
CA ASP A 30 -3.88 -16.77 -3.44
C ASP A 30 -4.67 -15.50 -3.06
N SER A 31 -3.99 -14.36 -2.89
CA SER A 31 -4.57 -13.04 -2.56
C SER A 31 -5.35 -13.00 -1.24
N LYS A 32 -5.20 -14.02 -0.38
CA LYS A 32 -5.94 -14.13 0.89
C LYS A 32 -5.18 -13.54 2.07
N GLN A 33 -3.86 -13.45 1.99
CA GLN A 33 -3.01 -13.14 3.13
C GLN A 33 -1.93 -12.14 2.76
N ILE A 34 -1.67 -11.18 3.66
CA ILE A 34 -0.54 -10.29 3.54
C ILE A 34 0.56 -10.81 4.47
N TYR A 35 1.70 -11.15 3.89
CA TYR A 35 2.89 -11.53 4.65
C TYR A 35 3.74 -10.30 4.88
N GLN A 36 3.99 -9.97 6.15
CA GLN A 36 5.10 -9.09 6.48
C GLN A 36 6.38 -9.83 6.14
N ASP A 37 7.27 -9.17 5.42
CA ASP A 37 8.54 -9.73 5.01
C ASP A 37 9.44 -9.77 6.26
N THR A 38 9.22 -10.78 7.11
CA THR A 38 9.95 -11.00 8.38
C THR A 38 11.31 -11.64 8.15
N LYS A 39 11.64 -12.03 6.92
CA LYS A 39 12.88 -12.71 6.58
C LYS A 39 13.98 -11.69 6.25
N THR A 40 14.58 -11.18 7.33
CA THR A 40 15.85 -10.44 7.39
C THR A 40 15.83 -9.02 6.81
N LYS A 41 16.72 -8.15 7.33
CA LYS A 41 16.96 -6.79 6.78
C LYS A 41 17.20 -6.75 5.27
N SER A 42 17.53 -7.89 4.66
CA SER A 42 17.79 -8.05 3.23
C SER A 42 16.54 -8.04 2.35
N SER A 43 15.32 -8.28 2.86
CA SER A 43 14.10 -8.25 2.03
C SER A 43 13.38 -6.90 2.03
N MET A 44 13.67 -6.03 3.02
CA MET A 44 13.16 -4.66 3.05
C MET A 44 13.85 -3.82 1.97
N ARG A 45 13.09 -3.47 0.93
CA ARG A 45 13.59 -2.62 -0.16
C ARG A 45 13.04 -1.21 -0.03
N THR A 46 13.95 -0.24 -0.10
CA THR A 46 13.62 1.17 -0.20
C THR A 46 13.62 1.58 -1.67
N ILE A 47 12.59 2.30 -2.10
CA ILE A 47 12.44 2.77 -3.48
C ILE A 47 12.25 4.27 -3.45
N THR A 48 13.18 5.00 -4.06
CA THR A 48 13.00 6.43 -4.33
C THR A 48 11.99 6.59 -5.46
N LEU A 49 11.00 7.45 -5.23
CA LEU A 49 9.94 7.78 -6.16
C LEU A 49 10.31 9.06 -6.89
N ILE A 50 9.95 9.11 -8.18
CA ILE A 50 10.04 10.34 -8.97
C ILE A 50 8.84 11.26 -8.66
N ASP A 51 8.98 12.56 -8.89
CA ASP A 51 7.96 13.57 -8.57
C ASP A 51 6.60 13.23 -9.17
N ARG A 52 6.57 12.79 -10.43
CA ARG A 52 5.33 12.35 -11.10
C ARG A 52 4.61 11.25 -10.32
N THR A 53 5.34 10.28 -9.78
CA THR A 53 4.74 9.19 -8.99
C THR A 53 4.25 9.70 -7.63
N LEU A 54 4.92 10.69 -7.04
CA LEU A 54 4.44 11.33 -5.80
C LEU A 54 3.16 12.13 -6.02
N GLU A 55 3.04 12.83 -7.15
CA GLU A 55 1.81 13.51 -7.55
C GLU A 55 0.65 12.51 -7.70
N ASP A 56 0.86 11.42 -8.45
CA ASP A 56 -0.12 10.35 -8.60
C ASP A 56 -0.55 9.76 -7.24
N LEU A 57 0.40 9.55 -6.33
CA LEU A 57 0.12 9.03 -4.98
C LEU A 57 -0.64 10.04 -4.11
N LYS A 58 -0.35 11.34 -4.21
CA LYS A 58 -1.13 12.39 -3.52
C LYS A 58 -2.58 12.39 -3.99
N GLU A 59 -2.82 12.27 -5.29
CA GLU A 59 -4.18 12.14 -5.83
C GLU A 59 -4.89 10.89 -5.32
N GLN A 60 -4.19 9.75 -5.28
CA GLN A 60 -4.76 8.52 -4.73
C GLN A 60 -5.08 8.65 -3.24
N LYS A 61 -4.25 9.35 -2.46
CA LYS A 61 -4.50 9.59 -1.04
C LYS A 61 -5.79 10.38 -0.83
N MET A 62 -6.02 11.43 -1.62
CA MET A 62 -7.28 12.19 -1.57
C MET A 62 -8.50 11.30 -1.89
N LYS A 63 -8.38 10.41 -2.88
CA LYS A 63 -9.46 9.45 -3.23
C LYS A 63 -9.70 8.46 -2.09
N TYR A 64 -8.63 7.96 -1.46
CA TYR A 64 -8.70 7.04 -0.32
C TYR A 64 -9.35 7.70 0.90
N GLU A 65 -8.94 8.91 1.27
CA GLU A 65 -9.55 9.65 2.39
C GLU A 65 -11.02 9.97 2.14
N LYS A 66 -11.39 10.31 0.90
CA LYS A 66 -12.79 10.50 0.51
C LYS A 66 -13.59 9.21 0.67
N LYS A 67 -13.02 8.06 0.23
CA LYS A 67 -13.65 6.74 0.42
C LYS A 67 -13.83 6.42 1.90
N LEU A 68 -12.78 6.59 2.71
CA LEU A 68 -12.82 6.35 4.16
C LEU A 68 -13.92 7.18 4.83
N ARG A 69 -14.02 8.46 4.50
CA ARG A 69 -15.08 9.35 5.01
C ARG A 69 -16.48 8.93 4.55
N SER A 70 -16.62 8.43 3.33
CA SER A 70 -17.91 8.03 2.75
C SER A 70 -18.37 6.61 3.14
N ALA A 71 -17.45 5.71 3.48
CA ALA A 71 -17.72 4.28 3.60
C ALA A 71 -18.30 3.87 4.96
N GLY A 72 -18.51 4.83 5.87
CA GLY A 72 -19.18 4.59 7.15
C GLY A 72 -18.51 3.49 7.99
N ALA A 73 -19.28 2.88 8.89
CA ALA A 73 -18.77 1.88 9.85
C ALA A 73 -18.40 0.50 9.24
N PHE A 74 -18.63 0.28 7.93
CA PHE A 74 -18.42 -1.00 7.27
C PHE A 74 -17.09 -1.11 6.50
N PHE A 75 -16.28 -0.04 6.50
CA PHE A 75 -14.98 -0.06 5.83
C PHE A 75 -13.91 -0.60 6.76
N GLN A 76 -13.40 -1.79 6.46
CA GLN A 76 -12.21 -2.30 7.12
C GLN A 76 -10.97 -1.66 6.51
N ASP A 77 -10.49 -0.62 7.17
CA ASP A 77 -9.30 0.08 6.75
C ASP A 77 -8.04 -0.75 7.05
N ASN A 78 -7.41 -1.23 5.98
CA ASN A 78 -6.15 -1.98 6.05
C ASN A 78 -4.94 -1.11 5.71
N ASP A 79 -5.11 0.21 5.62
CA ASP A 79 -4.06 1.18 5.31
C ASP A 79 -3.41 0.97 3.93
N LEU A 80 -4.09 0.27 3.00
CA LEU A 80 -3.55 -0.08 1.69
C LEU A 80 -3.65 1.08 0.69
N ILE A 81 -2.55 1.35 -0.02
CA ILE A 81 -2.50 2.33 -1.12
C ILE A 81 -3.40 1.87 -2.27
N ILE A 82 -3.30 0.58 -2.62
CA ILE A 82 -4.12 -0.03 -3.67
C ILE A 82 -5.25 -0.81 -3.01
N CYS A 83 -6.37 -0.11 -2.79
CA CYS A 83 -7.61 -0.73 -2.35
C CYS A 83 -8.25 -1.52 -3.51
N THR A 84 -7.82 -2.76 -3.75
CA THR A 84 -8.64 -3.70 -4.52
C THR A 84 -9.83 -4.12 -3.64
N ARG A 85 -10.96 -4.50 -4.27
CA ARG A 85 -11.97 -5.28 -3.55
C ARG A 85 -11.31 -6.61 -3.22
N LEU A 86 -10.65 -6.72 -2.07
CA LEU A 86 -10.39 -7.99 -1.42
C LEU A 86 -11.78 -8.55 -1.13
N ALA A 87 -12.27 -9.39 -2.04
CA ALA A 87 -13.56 -10.02 -1.88
C ALA A 87 -13.55 -10.77 -0.53
N PRO A 88 -14.50 -10.47 0.38
CA PRO A 88 -14.74 -11.41 1.46
C PRO A 88 -15.28 -12.68 0.79
N TYR A 89 -14.70 -13.83 1.13
CA TYR A 89 -15.36 -15.10 0.88
C TYR A 89 -16.68 -15.15 1.65
#